data_AF-A0A3D3X764-F1
#
_entry.id   AF-A0A3D3X764-F1
#
_cell.length_a   1.000
_cell.length_b   1.000
_cell.length_c   1.000
_cell.angle_alpha   90.00
_cell.angle_beta   90.00
_cell.angle_gamma   90.00
#
_symmetry.space_group_name_H-M   'P 1'
#
loop_
_entity.id
_entity.type
_entity.pdbx_description
1 polymer ?
#
loop_
_entity_poly.entity_id
_entity_poly.type
_entity_poly.pdbx_seq_one_letter_code
_entity_poly.pdbx_strand_id
1 'polypeptide(L)'
;MFSFHTHEIQATIHKIDSDFWEENLEKIYSTVVLKHQTCLGLVSNTFKSTPNDKVGSFSENTNFLFKTKIDPKKHDLLILIDKDKFNAIFKEYLEVDEEEKSDFYHLKEKYEIGFEMLVYPLYNKLDKKAFLMLEYPTEKIILDRICTDLINLLSDKPTS
;
A
#
# COMPACT_ATOMS: atom_id res chain seq x y z
N MET A 1 -23.21 3.57 -9.49
CA MET A 1 -22.14 3.14 -10.41
C MET A 1 -20.93 4.00 -10.08
N PHE A 2 -20.01 3.50 -9.25
CA PHE A 2 -18.85 4.27 -8.82
C PHE A 2 -17.81 4.23 -9.95
N SER A 3 -17.84 5.25 -10.80
CA SER A 3 -16.87 5.46 -11.87
C SER A 3 -15.56 5.92 -11.23
N PHE A 4 -14.65 4.99 -10.96
CA PHE A 4 -13.25 5.33 -10.71
C PHE A 4 -12.68 5.80 -12.05
N HIS A 5 -12.40 7.09 -12.17
CA HIS A 5 -11.83 7.66 -13.38
C HIS A 5 -10.44 7.10 -13.64
N THR A 6 -10.23 6.67 -14.88
CA THR A 6 -8.97 6.63 -15.60
C THR A 6 -8.29 8.00 -15.53
N HIS A 7 -7.43 8.22 -14.53
CA HIS A 7 -6.43 9.28 -14.65
C HIS A 7 -5.45 8.84 -15.72
N GLU A 8 -5.01 9.79 -16.56
CA GLU A 8 -3.86 9.59 -17.43
C GLU A 8 -2.75 8.94 -16.61
N ILE A 9 -2.44 7.73 -17.05
CA ILE A 9 -1.60 6.73 -16.44
C ILE A 9 -0.24 7.37 -16.06
N GLN A 10 -0.03 7.71 -14.79
CA GLN A 10 1.30 7.62 -14.21
C GLN A 10 1.54 6.15 -13.85
N ALA A 11 1.69 5.28 -14.87
CA ALA A 11 1.91 3.83 -14.74
C ALA A 11 3.06 3.45 -13.80
N THR A 12 3.91 4.40 -13.45
CA THR A 12 5.17 4.16 -12.77
C THR A 12 5.14 4.36 -11.26
N ILE A 13 4.06 4.85 -10.65
CA ILE A 13 4.10 5.17 -9.20
C ILE A 13 3.92 3.95 -8.30
N HIS A 14 3.20 2.92 -8.77
CA HIS A 14 3.11 1.64 -8.06
C HIS A 14 4.44 0.88 -8.09
N LYS A 15 5.26 1.12 -9.13
CA LYS A 15 6.60 0.53 -9.27
C LYS A 15 7.65 1.49 -8.72
N ILE A 16 8.10 1.28 -7.48
CA ILE A 16 9.16 2.07 -6.85
C ILE A 16 10.52 1.58 -7.36
N ASP A 17 11.08 2.27 -8.35
CA ASP A 17 12.43 2.01 -8.87
C ASP A 17 13.50 2.72 -8.00
N SER A 18 13.71 2.19 -6.79
CA SER A 18 14.65 2.74 -5.82
C SER A 18 15.28 1.63 -4.99
N ASP A 19 16.60 1.66 -4.79
CA ASP A 19 17.27 0.69 -3.92
C ASP A 19 16.90 0.90 -2.42
N PHE A 20 16.37 2.07 -2.05
CA PHE A 20 15.99 2.43 -0.67
C PHE A 20 14.52 2.14 -0.35
N TRP A 21 14.11 0.89 -0.54
CA TRP A 21 12.71 0.46 -0.37
C TRP A 21 12.12 0.77 1.02
N GLU A 22 12.80 0.39 2.11
CA GLU A 22 12.31 0.65 3.48
C GLU A 22 12.27 2.14 3.78
N GLU A 23 13.22 2.93 3.27
CA GLU A 23 13.18 4.39 3.44
C GLU A 23 11.94 4.99 2.76
N ASN A 24 11.54 4.48 1.60
CA ASN A 24 10.31 4.92 0.94
C ASN A 24 9.07 4.50 1.72
N LEU A 25 9.01 3.27 2.25
CA LEU A 25 7.90 2.84 3.11
C LEU A 25 7.80 3.71 4.37
N GLU A 26 8.92 4.08 4.99
CA GLU A 26 8.95 4.98 6.16
C GLU A 26 8.46 6.39 5.81
N LYS A 27 8.88 6.94 4.67
CA LYS A 27 8.38 8.24 4.19
C LYS A 27 6.87 8.18 3.91
N ILE A 28 6.38 7.13 3.25
CA ILE A 28 4.94 6.94 3.00
C ILE A 28 4.20 6.84 4.33
N TYR A 29 4.73 6.09 5.28
CA TYR A 29 4.14 5.98 6.61
C TYR A 29 4.02 7.35 7.28
N SER A 30 5.11 8.12 7.35
CA SER A 30 5.12 9.42 8.04
C SER A 30 4.25 10.48 7.35
N THR A 31 4.23 10.49 6.02
CA THR A 31 3.63 11.58 5.23
C THR A 31 2.21 11.27 4.77
N VAL A 32 1.87 10.00 4.59
CA VAL A 32 0.56 9.55 4.11
C VAL A 32 -0.23 8.88 5.23
N VAL A 33 0.27 7.77 5.79
CA VAL A 33 -0.47 6.97 6.79
C VAL A 33 -0.81 7.78 8.04
N LEU A 34 0.16 8.54 8.58
CA LEU A 34 -0.09 9.35 9.76
C LEU A 34 -0.99 10.57 9.47
N LYS A 35 -0.89 11.15 8.27
CA LYS A 35 -1.60 12.38 7.86
C LYS A 35 -3.08 12.13 7.54
N HIS A 36 -3.41 11.06 6.82
CA HIS A 36 -4.77 10.81 6.33
C HIS A 36 -5.56 9.92 7.30
N GLN A 37 -6.75 10.37 7.71
CA GLN A 37 -7.55 9.66 8.72
C GLN A 37 -8.05 8.29 8.25
N THR A 38 -8.33 8.14 6.95
CA THR A 38 -8.84 6.89 6.36
C THR A 38 -7.77 5.81 6.20
N CYS A 39 -6.49 6.13 6.39
CA CYS A 39 -5.42 5.13 6.32
C CYS A 39 -5.46 4.20 7.53
N LEU A 40 -5.28 2.91 7.30
CA LEU A 40 -5.18 1.89 8.33
C LEU A 40 -3.72 1.53 8.63
N GLY A 41 -2.85 1.59 7.61
CA GLY A 41 -1.44 1.27 7.75
C GLY A 41 -0.78 0.86 6.44
N LEU A 42 0.43 0.33 6.55
CA LEU A 42 1.11 -0.42 5.48
C LEU A 42 1.23 -1.88 5.89
N VAL A 43 1.15 -2.77 4.91
CA VAL A 43 1.59 -4.17 5.04
C VAL A 43 2.62 -4.44 3.96
N SER A 44 3.75 -5.06 4.29
CA SER A 44 4.82 -5.40 3.34
C SER A 44 5.33 -6.83 3.52
N ASN A 45 6.00 -7.35 2.51
CA ASN A 45 6.74 -8.62 2.59
C ASN A 45 8.24 -8.41 2.88
N THR A 46 8.59 -7.30 3.54
CA THR A 46 9.98 -6.92 3.83
C THR A 46 10.15 -6.49 5.27
N PHE A 47 11.36 -6.63 5.80
CA PHE A 47 11.73 -6.16 7.13
C PHE A 47 13.08 -5.46 7.13
N LYS A 48 13.26 -4.53 8.08
CA LYS A 48 14.55 -3.92 8.39
C LYS A 48 15.38 -4.87 9.25
N SER A 49 16.56 -5.25 8.80
CA SER A 49 17.48 -6.08 9.60
C SER A 49 18.12 -5.30 10.75
N THR A 50 18.22 -3.97 10.61
CA THR A 50 18.70 -3.04 11.64
C THR A 50 17.87 -1.75 11.58
N PRO A 51 17.85 -0.91 12.63
CA PRO A 51 17.09 0.35 12.62
C PRO A 51 17.43 1.30 11.45
N ASN A 52 18.65 1.22 10.91
CA ASN A 52 19.12 2.06 9.80
C ASN A 52 19.08 1.36 8.43
N ASP A 53 18.51 0.16 8.34
CA ASP A 53 18.40 -0.59 7.08
C ASP A 53 17.40 0.10 6.14
N LYS A 54 17.91 0.82 5.14
CA LYS A 54 17.09 1.57 4.17
C LYS A 54 16.56 0.71 3.03
N VAL A 55 17.09 -0.50 2.87
CA VAL A 55 16.83 -1.37 1.72
C VAL A 55 15.80 -2.43 2.10
N GLY A 56 15.95 -3.02 3.29
CA GLY A 56 15.11 -4.12 3.75
C GLY A 56 15.39 -5.43 3.04
N SER A 57 15.07 -6.52 3.73
CA SER A 57 15.17 -7.88 3.21
C SER A 57 13.78 -8.50 3.06
N PHE A 58 13.62 -9.37 2.08
CA PHE A 58 12.41 -10.16 1.90
C PHE A 58 12.14 -11.02 3.14
N SER A 59 10.86 -11.12 3.52
CA SER A 59 10.34 -11.96 4.57
C SER A 59 9.28 -12.90 4.01
N GLU A 60 9.27 -14.13 4.51
CA GLU A 60 8.16 -15.07 4.30
C GLU A 60 6.90 -14.65 5.07
N ASN A 61 7.02 -13.73 6.03
CA ASN A 61 5.90 -13.18 6.80
C ASN A 61 5.54 -11.78 6.34
N THR A 62 4.28 -11.39 6.53
CA THR A 62 3.83 -10.01 6.38
C THR A 62 4.26 -9.16 7.58
N ASN A 63 4.74 -7.95 7.30
CA ASN A 63 5.11 -6.97 8.31
C ASN A 63 4.18 -5.76 8.22
N PHE A 64 3.76 -5.24 9.36
CA PHE A 64 2.74 -4.19 9.43
C PHE A 64 3.29 -2.91 10.06
N LEU A 65 2.94 -1.78 9.45
CA LEU A 65 3.10 -0.44 10.02
C LEU A 65 1.71 0.20 10.16
N PHE A 66 1.06 -0.04 11.31
CA PHE A 66 -0.29 0.45 11.57
C PHE A 66 -0.32 1.95 11.86
N LYS A 67 -1.41 2.61 11.45
CA LYS A 67 -1.70 3.99 11.87
C LYS A 67 -1.75 4.05 13.40
N THR A 68 -1.23 5.14 13.96
CA THR A 68 -1.32 5.40 15.40
C THR A 68 -2.78 5.46 15.85
N LYS A 69 -3.08 4.80 16.98
CA LYS A 69 -4.45 4.70 17.56
C LYS A 69 -5.48 4.04 16.63
N ILE A 70 -5.05 3.06 15.84
CA ILE A 70 -5.99 2.18 15.12
C ILE A 70 -7.00 1.54 16.08
N ASP A 71 -8.25 1.38 15.63
CA ASP A 71 -9.26 0.65 16.39
C ASP A 71 -8.79 -0.80 16.66
N PRO A 72 -8.81 -1.29 17.90
CA PRO A 72 -8.31 -2.62 18.24
C PRO A 72 -9.00 -3.75 17.46
N LYS A 73 -10.31 -3.64 17.18
CA LYS A 73 -11.01 -4.68 16.41
C LYS A 73 -10.53 -4.69 14.97
N LYS A 74 -10.32 -3.52 14.36
CA LYS A 74 -9.73 -3.43 13.02
C LYS A 74 -8.30 -3.96 12.99
N HIS A 75 -7.50 -3.67 14.02
CA HIS A 75 -6.15 -4.22 14.15
C HIS A 75 -6.16 -5.76 14.14
N ASP A 76 -6.99 -6.37 14.97
CA ASP A 76 -7.08 -7.84 15.10
C ASP A 76 -7.55 -8.52 13.80
N LEU A 77 -8.36 -7.83 12.99
CA LEU A 77 -8.78 -8.28 11.68
C LEU A 77 -7.68 -8.11 10.62
N LEU A 78 -6.96 -6.98 10.62
CA LEU A 78 -5.89 -6.70 9.65
C LEU A 78 -4.72 -7.68 9.76
N ILE A 79 -4.39 -8.14 10.97
CA ILE A 79 -3.32 -9.14 11.17
C ILE A 79 -3.68 -10.52 10.58
N LEU A 80 -4.93 -10.74 10.16
CA LEU A 80 -5.34 -11.96 9.44
C LEU A 80 -4.84 -11.98 7.99
N ILE A 81 -4.31 -10.87 7.47
CA ILE A 81 -3.62 -10.79 6.18
C ILE A 81 -2.24 -11.46 6.33
N ASP A 82 -2.26 -12.78 6.26
CA ASP A 82 -1.07 -13.61 6.18
C ASP A 82 -0.39 -13.53 4.81
N LYS A 83 0.73 -14.24 4.67
CA LYS A 83 1.50 -14.34 3.43
C LYS A 83 0.65 -14.79 2.24
N ASP A 84 -0.21 -15.79 2.41
CA ASP A 84 -0.95 -16.40 1.32
C ASP A 84 -2.02 -15.44 0.81
N LYS A 85 -2.75 -14.78 1.72
CA LYS A 85 -3.69 -13.71 1.36
C LYS A 85 -2.98 -12.54 0.71
N PHE A 86 -1.88 -12.06 1.29
CA PHE A 86 -1.10 -10.96 0.74
C PHE A 86 -0.65 -11.24 -0.71
N ASN A 87 -0.11 -12.44 -0.95
CA ASN A 87 0.33 -12.83 -2.30
C ASN A 87 -0.83 -13.03 -3.27
N ALA A 88 -1.96 -13.59 -2.80
CA ALA A 88 -3.15 -13.75 -3.62
C ALA A 88 -3.71 -12.39 -4.07
N ILE A 89 -3.83 -11.43 -3.15
CA ILE A 89 -4.24 -10.05 -3.46
C ILE A 89 -3.33 -9.42 -4.50
N PHE A 90 -2.02 -9.55 -4.32
CA PHE A 90 -1.06 -8.92 -5.23
C PHE A 90 -1.07 -9.58 -6.61
N LYS A 91 -1.22 -10.90 -6.65
CA LYS A 91 -1.34 -11.66 -7.90
C LYS A 91 -2.56 -11.21 -8.69
N GLU A 92 -3.72 -11.14 -8.05
CA GLU A 92 -4.94 -10.68 -8.72
C GLU A 92 -4.80 -9.26 -9.25
N TYR A 93 -4.21 -8.34 -8.48
CA TYR A 93 -3.94 -6.99 -8.96
C TYR A 93 -3.03 -6.97 -10.20
N LEU A 94 -1.99 -7.82 -10.23
CA LEU A 94 -1.06 -7.89 -11.35
C LEU A 94 -1.68 -8.52 -12.61
N GLU A 95 -2.66 -9.41 -12.45
CA GLU A 95 -3.37 -10.11 -13.54
C GLU A 95 -4.42 -9.24 -14.24
N VAL A 96 -4.86 -8.12 -13.63
CA VAL A 96 -5.73 -7.14 -14.32
C VAL A 96 -4.96 -6.51 -15.48
N ASP A 97 -5.62 -6.21 -16.59
CA ASP A 97 -5.01 -5.51 -17.71
C ASP A 97 -4.64 -4.07 -17.32
N GLU A 98 -3.51 -3.56 -17.82
CA GLU A 98 -2.98 -2.25 -17.40
C GLU A 98 -3.96 -1.09 -17.64
N GLU A 99 -4.75 -1.15 -18.72
CA GLU A 99 -5.78 -0.16 -19.05
C GLU A 99 -6.98 -0.18 -18.09
N GLU A 100 -7.20 -1.32 -17.40
CA GLU A 100 -8.29 -1.52 -16.45
C GLU A 100 -7.84 -1.43 -14.99
N LYS A 101 -6.52 -1.33 -14.74
CA LYS A 101 -5.98 -1.21 -13.38
C LYS A 101 -6.43 0.10 -12.74
N SER A 102 -6.95 -0.02 -11.53
CA SER A 102 -7.20 1.11 -10.65
C SER A 102 -6.07 1.25 -9.64
N ASP A 103 -5.72 2.49 -9.30
CA ASP A 103 -4.77 2.82 -8.23
C ASP A 103 -5.16 2.18 -6.89
N PHE A 104 -6.47 2.11 -6.61
CA PHE A 104 -7.01 1.53 -5.40
C PHE A 104 -7.82 0.28 -5.72
N TYR A 105 -7.37 -0.86 -5.20
CA TYR A 105 -8.04 -2.13 -5.34
C TYR A 105 -8.96 -2.40 -4.13
N HIS A 106 -10.22 -2.76 -4.40
CA HIS A 106 -11.20 -3.04 -3.35
C HIS A 106 -11.12 -4.51 -2.91
N LEU A 107 -10.67 -4.72 -1.67
CA LEU A 107 -10.71 -6.02 -1.01
C LEU A 107 -12.12 -6.28 -0.48
N LYS A 108 -12.79 -7.22 -1.16
CA LYS A 108 -14.12 -7.73 -0.80
C LYS A 108 -14.02 -8.91 0.18
N GLU A 109 -15.17 -9.37 0.65
CA GLU A 109 -15.33 -10.45 1.63
C GLU A 109 -14.57 -11.75 1.31
N LYS A 110 -14.21 -12.03 0.05
CA LYS A 110 -13.52 -13.27 -0.37
C LYS A 110 -12.17 -13.52 0.31
N TYR A 111 -11.53 -12.49 0.86
CA TYR A 111 -10.27 -12.61 1.59
C TYR A 111 -10.46 -12.92 3.08
N GLU A 112 -11.71 -13.01 3.55
CA GLU A 112 -12.07 -13.39 4.93
C GLU A 112 -11.40 -12.52 6.01
N ILE A 113 -11.08 -11.26 5.67
CA ILE A 113 -10.50 -10.27 6.60
C ILE A 113 -11.55 -9.78 7.61
N GLY A 114 -12.84 -9.98 7.33
CA GLY A 114 -13.95 -9.60 8.23
C GLY A 114 -14.47 -8.17 8.02
N PHE A 115 -13.89 -7.41 7.09
CA PHE A 115 -14.43 -6.12 6.62
C PHE A 115 -13.90 -5.78 5.22
N GLU A 116 -14.57 -4.85 4.55
CA GLU A 116 -14.15 -4.31 3.25
C GLU A 116 -13.12 -3.19 3.41
N MET A 117 -12.11 -3.16 2.53
CA MET A 117 -11.06 -2.15 2.56
C MET A 117 -10.50 -1.87 1.18
N LEU A 118 -9.88 -0.69 1.01
CA LEU A 118 -9.11 -0.37 -0.20
C LEU A 118 -7.63 -0.63 0.05
N VAL A 119 -6.94 -1.15 -0.95
CA VAL A 119 -5.48 -1.25 -0.94
C VAL A 119 -4.89 -0.54 -2.15
N TYR A 120 -3.78 0.17 -1.92
CA TYR A 120 -2.96 0.76 -2.95
C TYR A 120 -1.64 -0.04 -3.03
N PRO A 121 -1.42 -0.80 -4.11
CA PRO A 121 -0.25 -1.66 -4.26
C PRO A 121 1.02 -0.87 -4.57
N LEU A 122 2.13 -1.33 -3.99
CA LEU A 122 3.47 -0.82 -4.20
C LEU A 122 4.41 -2.01 -4.41
N TYR A 123 5.33 -1.93 -5.35
CA TYR A 123 6.35 -2.94 -5.56
C TYR A 123 7.66 -2.37 -6.09
N ASN A 124 8.77 -3.01 -5.75
CA ASN A 124 10.06 -2.82 -6.41
C ASN A 124 10.45 -4.16 -7.03
N LYS A 125 10.79 -4.16 -8.33
CA LYS A 125 11.22 -5.35 -9.12
C LYS A 125 10.39 -6.63 -8.90
N LEU A 126 9.17 -6.50 -8.38
CA LEU A 126 8.22 -7.55 -7.96
C LEU A 126 8.68 -8.44 -6.80
N ASP A 127 9.91 -8.36 -6.30
CA ASP A 127 10.37 -9.12 -5.14
C ASP A 127 9.84 -8.48 -3.84
N LYS A 128 9.99 -7.16 -3.73
CA LYS A 128 9.51 -6.35 -2.61
C LYS A 128 8.16 -5.77 -2.95
N LYS A 129 7.21 -5.95 -2.05
CA LYS A 129 5.81 -5.61 -2.22
C LYS A 129 5.26 -5.00 -0.93
N ALA A 130 4.35 -4.06 -1.08
CA ALA A 130 3.57 -3.52 0.01
C ALA A 130 2.17 -3.10 -0.46
N PHE A 131 1.24 -3.00 0.49
CA PHE A 131 -0.03 -2.33 0.32
C PHE A 131 -0.14 -1.19 1.32
N LEU A 132 -0.50 0.00 0.83
CA LEU A 132 -1.14 1.00 1.67
C LEU A 132 -2.61 0.61 1.84
N MET A 133 -3.04 0.51 3.09
CA MET A 133 -4.36 0.03 3.49
C MET A 133 -5.24 1.22 3.89
N LEU A 134 -6.47 1.27 3.38
CA LEU A 134 -7.43 2.33 3.67
C LEU A 134 -8.82 1.76 3.99
N GLU A 135 -9.58 2.51 4.78
CA GLU A 135 -10.98 2.22 5.04
C GLU A 135 -11.82 2.26 3.75
N TYR A 136 -12.84 1.40 3.69
CA TYR A 136 -13.89 1.48 2.70
C TYR A 136 -15.24 1.78 3.39
N PRO A 137 -16.07 2.69 2.84
CA PRO A 137 -15.79 3.55 1.69
C PRO A 137 -14.85 4.72 2.07
N THR A 138 -14.04 5.17 1.10
CA THR A 138 -13.29 6.43 1.19
C THR A 138 -13.72 7.36 0.05
N GLU A 139 -13.95 8.64 0.37
CA GLU A 139 -14.35 9.65 -0.61
C GLU A 139 -13.27 9.88 -1.68
N LYS A 140 -13.70 10.08 -2.93
CA LYS A 140 -12.79 10.30 -4.07
C LYS A 140 -11.78 11.43 -3.82
N ILE A 141 -12.21 12.55 -3.24
CA ILE A 141 -11.31 13.68 -2.95
C ILE A 141 -10.18 13.31 -1.97
N ILE A 142 -10.40 12.33 -1.10
CA ILE A 142 -9.39 11.82 -0.18
C ILE A 142 -8.42 10.91 -0.94
N LEU A 143 -8.95 10.01 -1.80
CA LEU A 143 -8.13 9.15 -2.67
C LEU A 143 -7.21 9.98 -3.58
N ASP A 144 -7.75 11.01 -4.25
CA ASP A 144 -7.00 11.91 -5.14
C ASP A 144 -5.86 12.64 -4.37
N ARG A 145 -6.11 13.05 -3.12
CA ARG A 145 -5.09 13.66 -2.25
C ARG A 145 -4.00 12.68 -1.85
N ILE A 146 -4.37 11.43 -1.53
CA ILE A 146 -3.41 10.37 -1.20
C ILE A 146 -2.53 10.07 -2.40
N CYS A 147 -3.11 9.91 -3.60
CA CYS A 147 -2.33 9.74 -4.83
C CYS A 147 -1.37 10.92 -5.04
N THR A 148 -1.85 12.16 -4.88
CA THR A 148 -1.00 13.35 -5.01
C THR A 148 0.17 13.34 -4.01
N ASP A 149 -0.08 13.02 -2.74
CA ASP A 149 0.98 12.94 -1.72
C ASP A 149 2.00 11.84 -2.04
N LEU A 150 1.55 10.67 -2.53
CA LEU A 150 2.42 9.58 -2.97
C LEU A 150 3.27 9.97 -4.18
N ILE A 151 2.66 10.60 -5.19
CA ILE A 151 3.34 11.08 -6.40
C ILE A 151 4.45 12.05 -6.03
N ASN A 152 4.15 13.06 -5.21
CA ASN A 152 5.15 14.05 -4.80
C ASN A 152 6.31 13.39 -4.05
N LEU A 153 6.00 12.46 -3.13
CA LEU A 153 6.99 11.77 -2.31
C LEU A 153 7.91 10.86 -3.12
N LEU A 154 7.37 10.14 -4.10
CA LEU A 154 8.12 9.16 -4.90
C LEU A 154 8.78 9.78 -6.13
N SER A 155 8.33 10.96 -6.57
CA SER A 155 8.92 11.71 -7.69
C SER A 155 10.12 12.57 -7.28
N ASP A 156 10.24 12.91 -6.00
CA ASP A 156 11.40 13.61 -5.46
C ASP A 156 12.64 12.70 -5.57
N LYS A 157 13.40 12.87 -6.66
CA LYS A 157 14.73 12.25 -6.79
C LYS A 157 15.57 12.70 -5.59
N PRO A 158 16.29 11.79 -4.92
CA PRO A 158 17.26 12.20 -3.91
C PRO A 158 18.25 13.13 -4.60
N THR A 159 18.34 14.36 -4.10
CA THR A 159 19.43 15.27 -4.44
C THR A 159 20.68 14.66 -3.82
N SER A 160 21.54 14.12 -4.68
CA SER A 160 22.88 13.64 -4.34
C SER A 160 23.72 14.70 -3.64
#